data_AF-A0A510L937-F1
#
_entry.id   AF-A0A510L937-F1
#
_cell.length_a   1.000
_cell.length_b   1.000
_cell.length_c   1.000
_cell.angle_alpha   90.00
_cell.angle_beta   90.00
_cell.angle_gamma   90.00
#
_symmetry.space_group_name_H-M   'P 1'
#
loop_
_entity.id
_entity.type
_entity.pdbx_description
1 polymer ?
#
loop_
_entity_poly.entity_id
_entity_poly.type
_entity_poly.pdbx_seq_one_letter_code
_entity_poly.pdbx_strand_id
1 'polypeptide(L)'
;MINKINLQKMKFSMVALIILSVISTNTFSAPKETKKLEWKQISLEPDLDGDGIKDKIDVDYAVEGNNVRLKFTPYVFNEKAKFAKGKSVEKTITKSEFEAKFDTFIKGFIAEYPKKSGVTSAQKQKTQTQKPEKKQETVQPAKDIKTNEMDKKPVSPKKNEDNSKGNQKNNKTIENTKPVETSKQSNMEKVQNSVIEKKENEPKEKEIKEPVETPKNTNSLRGQYSYVKEFNSQRPKNLTFNFQYDKHSPREMDEFVFVKTATSIRKEPNSNAKAIKSAAYSHKYRTTGIVKTNAGNKSDEWYEVFFDNQLGYIPKSAVEKREFDWNDMMAKVEKTNKFIKEAVSANKKIYVLDDYVPLGGGESGKRDKFGNRANQSEFGYTDKSFKDYINIPDRTIMIVEEENDKYVKVKIDAYDNGTYYLKPSTKRYLKDAGITGEITRFIYVDRASQNEMVIEKAGDNWNVVTSSFVTTGKDAGNSFATPYGTFLIAYSKPVMQYTGSDNKAVVGDAKNAVRFSGGGYMHSIPSLFEPKNTREQRKAATAKKIGTYPESHKCIRHYDDQIKFIYDWLGNSTPGHPEGFRVPSVPTVMLVK
;
A
#
# COMPACT_ATOMS: atom_id res chain seq x y z
N MET A 1 9.45 12.61 31.20
CA MET A 1 8.05 12.99 31.48
C MET A 1 7.14 12.10 30.64
N ILE A 2 6.02 11.62 31.18
CA ILE A 2 5.13 10.67 30.47
C ILE A 2 3.87 11.41 30.01
N ASN A 3 3.68 11.53 28.70
CA ASN A 3 2.47 12.15 28.13
C ASN A 3 1.29 11.17 28.23
N LYS A 4 0.41 11.38 29.20
CA LYS A 4 -0.90 10.69 29.26
C LYS A 4 -1.74 11.08 28.04
N ILE A 5 -2.02 10.13 27.16
CA ILE A 5 -2.97 10.34 26.06
C ILE A 5 -4.40 10.33 26.63
N ASN A 6 -5.17 11.37 26.35
CA ASN A 6 -6.51 11.57 26.91
C ASN A 6 -7.57 10.74 26.15
N LEU A 7 -8.28 9.88 26.87
CA LEU A 7 -9.34 8.99 26.35
C LEU A 7 -10.53 9.71 25.68
N GLN A 8 -10.72 11.01 25.93
CA GLN A 8 -11.85 11.80 25.41
C GLN A 8 -11.91 11.92 23.87
N LYS A 9 -10.90 11.48 23.11
CA LYS A 9 -10.86 11.63 21.64
C LYS A 9 -11.26 10.39 20.83
N MET A 10 -11.63 9.28 21.46
CA MET A 10 -12.34 8.18 20.76
C MET A 10 -13.84 8.50 20.64
N LYS A 11 -14.22 9.06 19.48
CA LYS A 11 -15.59 8.95 18.96
C LYS A 11 -15.75 7.56 18.38
N PHE A 12 -16.61 6.71 18.95
CA PHE A 12 -16.95 5.44 18.32
C PHE A 12 -17.75 5.71 17.04
N SER A 13 -17.11 5.56 15.88
CA SER A 13 -17.70 5.96 14.61
C SER A 13 -18.82 5.01 14.20
N MET A 14 -20.00 5.56 13.93
CA MET A 14 -21.28 4.84 13.80
C MET A 14 -21.45 4.15 12.43
N VAL A 15 -20.43 3.43 11.98
CA VAL A 15 -20.37 2.83 10.63
C VAL A 15 -21.13 1.50 10.56
N ALA A 16 -21.23 0.77 11.68
CA ALA A 16 -21.50 -0.67 11.67
C ALA A 16 -22.98 -1.09 11.79
N LEU A 17 -23.93 -0.14 11.78
CA LEU A 17 -25.38 -0.39 11.95
C LEU A 17 -26.25 0.20 10.82
N ILE A 18 -25.68 0.76 9.77
CA ILE A 18 -26.43 1.41 8.66
C ILE A 18 -26.92 0.38 7.62
N ILE A 19 -27.52 -0.73 8.07
CA ILE A 19 -28.31 -1.65 7.22
C ILE A 19 -29.60 -2.05 7.97
N LEU A 20 -30.55 -1.11 8.01
CA LEU A 20 -31.85 -1.34 8.63
C LEU A 20 -33.00 -0.59 7.93
N SER A 21 -33.49 -1.23 6.88
CA SER A 21 -34.86 -1.18 6.35
C SER A 21 -35.50 0.20 6.14
N VAL A 22 -35.49 0.66 4.88
CA VAL A 22 -36.75 1.12 4.28
C VAL A 22 -37.71 -0.08 4.19
N ILE A 23 -38.82 -0.02 4.91
CA ILE A 23 -40.04 -0.80 4.62
C ILE A 23 -41.16 0.21 4.54
N SER A 24 -41.83 0.26 3.40
CA SER A 24 -42.97 1.14 3.14
C SER A 24 -44.17 0.76 4.00
N THR A 25 -44.85 1.75 4.55
CA THR A 25 -46.20 1.59 5.10
C THR A 25 -47.18 1.24 3.97
N ASN A 26 -47.68 0.01 3.95
CA ASN A 26 -48.88 -0.38 3.21
C ASN A 26 -49.66 -1.38 4.06
N THR A 27 -50.96 -1.13 4.22
CA THR A 27 -51.85 -1.90 5.07
C THR A 27 -52.51 -3.03 4.30
N PHE A 28 -52.22 -4.28 4.66
CA PHE A 28 -53.09 -5.42 4.35
C PHE A 28 -52.93 -6.53 5.41
N SER A 29 -54.03 -7.17 5.80
CA SER A 29 -54.04 -8.17 6.88
C SER A 29 -53.94 -9.59 6.33
N ALA A 30 -52.96 -10.35 6.82
CA ALA A 30 -52.82 -11.80 6.66
C ALA A 30 -52.12 -12.38 7.91
N PRO A 31 -52.18 -13.70 8.18
CA PRO A 31 -51.76 -14.28 9.46
C PRO A 31 -50.27 -14.11 9.81
N LYS A 32 -49.96 -14.17 11.11
CA LYS A 32 -48.60 -14.02 11.65
C LYS A 32 -47.75 -15.27 11.41
N GLU A 33 -46.84 -15.23 10.45
CA GLU A 33 -45.59 -15.99 10.57
C GLU A 33 -44.65 -15.27 11.55
N THR A 34 -44.04 -16.03 12.46
CA THR A 34 -43.06 -15.52 13.43
C THR A 34 -41.72 -15.25 12.75
N LYS A 35 -41.54 -14.03 12.23
CA LYS A 35 -40.25 -13.56 11.69
C LYS A 35 -39.12 -13.79 12.70
N LYS A 36 -38.21 -14.70 12.32
CA LYS A 36 -37.02 -15.08 13.10
C LYS A 36 -36.11 -13.86 13.28
N LEU A 37 -35.64 -13.62 14.50
CA LEU A 37 -34.86 -12.42 14.80
C LEU A 37 -33.45 -12.52 14.18
N GLU A 38 -33.16 -11.64 13.22
CA GLU A 38 -31.87 -11.59 12.52
C GLU A 38 -30.82 -10.83 13.37
N TRP A 39 -29.74 -11.54 13.74
CA TRP A 39 -28.61 -10.97 14.47
C TRP A 39 -27.44 -10.66 13.53
N LYS A 40 -26.78 -9.53 13.75
CA LYS A 40 -25.61 -9.05 13.00
C LYS A 40 -24.49 -8.74 14.00
N GLN A 41 -23.25 -9.10 13.67
CA GLN A 41 -22.12 -9.00 14.59
C GLN A 41 -21.12 -7.95 14.13
N ILE A 42 -20.54 -7.19 15.08
CA ILE A 42 -19.46 -6.24 14.85
C ILE A 42 -18.34 -6.48 15.87
N SER A 43 -17.08 -6.28 15.50
CA SER A 43 -15.94 -6.45 16.41
C SER A 43 -15.26 -5.11 16.71
N LEU A 44 -14.83 -4.92 17.95
CA LEU A 44 -14.08 -3.77 18.45
C LEU A 44 -12.77 -4.23 19.10
N GLU A 45 -11.71 -3.43 19.01
CA GLU A 45 -10.39 -3.72 19.59
C GLU A 45 -9.96 -2.70 20.68
N PRO A 46 -10.63 -2.65 21.85
CA PRO A 46 -10.17 -1.89 23.00
C PRO A 46 -9.11 -2.66 23.80
N ASP A 47 -8.50 -1.99 24.77
CA ASP A 47 -7.83 -2.62 25.91
C ASP A 47 -8.91 -2.87 26.99
N LEU A 48 -9.19 -4.15 27.34
CA LEU A 48 -10.22 -4.52 28.30
C LEU A 48 -9.67 -4.72 29.71
N ASP A 49 -8.51 -5.36 29.89
CA ASP A 49 -7.97 -5.65 31.23
C ASP A 49 -6.91 -4.63 31.72
N GLY A 50 -6.48 -3.70 30.87
CA GLY A 50 -5.55 -2.63 31.21
C GLY A 50 -4.08 -2.99 31.12
N ASP A 51 -3.71 -4.15 30.57
CA ASP A 51 -2.30 -4.55 30.40
C ASP A 51 -1.59 -3.89 29.20
N GLY A 52 -2.32 -3.10 28.41
CA GLY A 52 -1.81 -2.36 27.25
C GLY A 52 -1.84 -3.14 25.93
N ILE A 53 -2.31 -4.39 25.94
CA ILE A 53 -2.56 -5.19 24.73
C ILE A 53 -3.95 -4.86 24.17
N LYS A 54 -4.16 -5.13 22.88
CA LYS A 54 -5.48 -5.08 22.25
C LYS A 54 -6.27 -6.35 22.53
N ASP A 55 -7.33 -6.21 23.29
CA ASP A 55 -8.38 -7.19 23.47
C ASP A 55 -9.44 -7.10 22.35
N LYS A 56 -10.51 -7.89 22.46
CA LYS A 56 -11.62 -7.87 21.51
C LYS A 56 -12.97 -7.83 22.22
N ILE A 57 -13.89 -6.99 21.77
CA ILE A 57 -15.33 -7.15 22.06
C ILE A 57 -16.03 -7.52 20.75
N ASP A 58 -16.78 -8.62 20.76
CA ASP A 58 -17.83 -8.84 19.76
C ASP A 58 -19.16 -8.29 20.26
N VAL A 59 -19.84 -7.51 19.43
CA VAL A 59 -21.17 -6.96 19.72
C VAL A 59 -22.15 -7.51 18.70
N ASP A 60 -22.97 -8.47 19.13
CA ASP A 60 -24.10 -8.93 18.34
C ASP A 60 -25.28 -7.96 18.56
N TYR A 61 -25.97 -7.59 17.49
CA TYR A 61 -27.16 -6.75 17.54
C TYR A 61 -28.30 -7.31 16.70
N ALA A 62 -29.53 -7.13 17.16
CA ALA A 62 -30.74 -7.47 16.43
C ALA A 62 -31.82 -6.42 16.68
N VAL A 63 -32.71 -6.21 15.71
CA VAL A 63 -33.79 -5.22 15.82
C VAL A 63 -35.15 -5.89 15.89
N GLU A 64 -35.93 -5.47 16.88
CA GLU A 64 -37.26 -5.99 17.17
C GLU A 64 -38.23 -4.80 17.33
N GLY A 65 -39.03 -4.53 16.29
CA GLY A 65 -39.94 -3.38 16.26
C GLY A 65 -39.19 -2.05 16.39
N ASN A 66 -39.38 -1.36 17.53
CA ASN A 66 -38.70 -0.10 17.84
C ASN A 66 -37.44 -0.26 18.74
N ASN A 67 -37.07 -1.49 19.08
CA ASN A 67 -35.96 -1.80 19.99
C ASN A 67 -34.77 -2.40 19.24
N VAL A 68 -33.57 -2.15 19.77
CA VAL A 68 -32.31 -2.80 19.40
C VAL A 68 -31.89 -3.66 20.60
N ARG A 69 -31.87 -4.98 20.43
CA ARG A 69 -31.21 -5.92 21.35
C ARG A 69 -29.73 -5.96 21.02
N LEU A 70 -28.89 -6.03 22.05
CA LEU A 70 -27.44 -5.97 21.98
C LEU A 70 -26.83 -7.00 22.92
N LYS A 71 -25.78 -7.68 22.48
CA LYS A 71 -25.03 -8.68 23.25
C LYS A 71 -23.54 -8.41 23.10
N PHE A 72 -22.90 -8.03 24.19
CA PHE A 72 -21.49 -7.67 24.25
C PHE A 72 -20.72 -8.87 24.80
N THR A 73 -19.86 -9.45 23.98
CA THR A 73 -19.04 -10.62 24.31
C THR A 73 -17.56 -10.21 24.33
N PRO A 74 -16.95 -10.09 25.52
CA PRO A 74 -15.55 -9.73 25.65
C PRO A 74 -14.62 -10.93 25.43
N TYR A 75 -13.42 -10.69 24.94
CA TYR A 75 -12.34 -11.66 24.82
C TYR A 75 -11.01 -11.00 25.18
N VAL A 76 -10.33 -11.51 26.21
CA VAL A 76 -9.02 -11.00 26.67
C VAL A 76 -7.88 -11.77 26.02
N PHE A 77 -6.85 -11.10 25.54
CA PHE A 77 -5.68 -11.72 24.91
C PHE A 77 -4.70 -12.23 25.97
N ASN A 78 -4.67 -13.54 26.19
CA ASN A 78 -3.85 -14.13 27.25
C ASN A 78 -2.39 -14.40 26.81
N GLU A 79 -1.53 -14.62 27.80
CA GLU A 79 -0.09 -14.94 27.69
C GLU A 79 0.24 -16.19 26.86
N LYS A 80 -0.77 -17.00 26.48
CA LYS A 80 -0.62 -18.13 25.53
C LYS A 80 -0.99 -17.72 24.10
N ALA A 81 -0.97 -16.42 23.81
CA ALA A 81 -1.32 -15.77 22.54
C ALA A 81 -2.71 -16.15 22.00
N LYS A 82 -3.70 -16.27 22.89
CA LYS A 82 -5.07 -16.67 22.56
C LYS A 82 -6.11 -15.80 23.25
N PHE A 83 -7.18 -15.50 22.53
CA PHE A 83 -8.36 -14.81 23.06
C PHE A 83 -9.18 -15.73 23.99
N ALA A 84 -9.25 -15.39 25.27
CA ALA A 84 -10.08 -16.03 26.28
C ALA A 84 -11.43 -15.32 26.39
N LYS A 85 -12.52 -16.03 26.06
CA LYS A 85 -13.89 -15.49 26.08
C LYS A 85 -14.37 -15.22 27.51
N GLY A 86 -14.69 -13.97 27.81
CA GLY A 86 -15.29 -13.56 29.08
C GLY A 86 -16.82 -13.68 29.09
N LYS A 87 -17.44 -13.23 30.19
CA LYS A 87 -18.89 -13.28 30.38
C LYS A 87 -19.58 -12.24 29.49
N SER A 88 -20.50 -12.69 28.62
CA SER A 88 -21.30 -11.78 27.80
C SER A 88 -22.34 -11.01 28.65
N VAL A 89 -22.64 -9.78 28.23
CA VAL A 89 -23.71 -8.94 28.82
C VAL A 89 -24.71 -8.57 27.73
N GLU A 90 -26.01 -8.57 28.06
CA GLU A 90 -27.08 -8.20 27.13
C GLU A 90 -27.77 -6.90 27.55
N LYS A 91 -28.18 -6.10 26.57
CA LYS A 91 -28.90 -4.83 26.77
C LYS A 91 -29.94 -4.66 25.67
N THR A 92 -31.06 -4.00 25.99
CA THR A 92 -32.03 -3.54 24.99
C THR A 92 -32.17 -2.03 25.12
N ILE A 93 -32.10 -1.31 24.00
CA ILE A 93 -32.29 0.15 23.93
C ILE A 93 -33.19 0.51 22.75
N THR A 94 -33.94 1.62 22.85
CA THR A 94 -34.84 2.05 21.77
C THR A 94 -34.04 2.60 20.59
N LYS A 95 -34.58 2.52 19.37
CA LYS A 95 -33.93 3.06 18.15
C LYS A 95 -33.58 4.54 18.28
N SER A 96 -34.49 5.34 18.83
CA SER A 96 -34.32 6.79 19.05
C SER A 96 -33.22 7.13 20.06
N GLU A 97 -32.90 6.23 20.98
CA GLU A 97 -31.86 6.44 21.98
C GLU A 97 -30.54 5.72 21.65
N PHE A 98 -30.55 4.83 20.64
CA PHE A 98 -29.39 4.02 20.26
C PHE A 98 -28.16 4.90 20.03
N GLU A 99 -28.30 5.95 19.21
CA GLU A 99 -27.21 6.84 18.84
C GLU A 99 -26.58 7.58 20.04
N ALA A 100 -27.39 7.96 21.02
CA ALA A 100 -26.94 8.69 22.21
C ALA A 100 -26.42 7.77 23.33
N LYS A 101 -26.93 6.54 23.45
CA LYS A 101 -26.61 5.63 24.56
C LYS A 101 -25.58 4.55 24.22
N PHE A 102 -25.35 4.21 22.95
CA PHE A 102 -24.43 3.13 22.58
C PHE A 102 -22.96 3.44 22.90
N ASP A 103 -22.46 4.62 22.56
CA ASP A 103 -21.10 5.09 22.87
C ASP A 103 -20.86 5.11 24.39
N THR A 104 -21.83 5.65 25.14
CA THR A 104 -21.84 5.66 26.61
C THR A 104 -21.82 4.25 27.20
N PHE A 105 -22.61 3.32 26.66
CA PHE A 105 -22.65 1.93 27.12
C PHE A 105 -21.34 1.19 26.86
N ILE A 106 -20.76 1.33 25.66
CA ILE A 106 -19.44 0.75 25.33
C ILE A 106 -18.35 1.27 26.27
N LYS A 107 -18.35 2.57 26.56
CA LYS A 107 -17.39 3.19 27.48
C LYS A 107 -17.57 2.71 28.92
N GLY A 108 -18.81 2.57 29.39
CA GLY A 108 -19.10 1.94 30.68
C GLY A 108 -18.62 0.49 30.75
N PHE A 109 -18.96 -0.33 29.75
CA PHE A 109 -18.55 -1.73 29.66
C PHE A 109 -17.03 -1.92 29.67
N ILE A 110 -16.27 -1.07 28.97
CA ILE A 110 -14.79 -1.09 28.99
C ILE A 110 -14.23 -0.61 30.33
N ALA A 111 -14.88 0.34 31.00
CA ALA A 111 -14.45 0.85 32.30
C ALA A 111 -14.73 -0.12 33.46
N GLU A 112 -15.87 -0.80 33.43
CA GLU A 112 -16.31 -1.78 34.44
C GLU A 112 -15.70 -3.17 34.26
N TYR A 113 -15.03 -3.45 33.13
CA TYR A 113 -14.40 -4.75 32.90
C TYR A 113 -13.22 -4.99 33.87
N PRO A 114 -13.10 -6.20 34.47
CA PRO A 114 -12.05 -6.50 35.45
C PRO A 114 -10.64 -6.24 34.90
N LYS A 115 -9.86 -5.46 35.66
CA LYS A 115 -8.49 -5.09 35.28
C LYS A 115 -7.44 -6.02 35.86
N LYS A 116 -6.38 -6.29 35.09
CA LYS A 116 -5.22 -7.10 35.50
C LYS A 116 -4.47 -6.39 36.62
N SER A 117 -4.23 -7.06 37.73
CA SER A 117 -3.80 -6.41 38.98
C SER A 117 -2.29 -6.07 38.98
N GLY A 118 -1.93 -4.96 38.34
CA GLY A 118 -0.58 -4.39 38.36
C GLY A 118 -0.59 -2.87 38.15
N VAL A 119 0.19 -2.13 38.96
CA VAL A 119 0.34 -0.66 38.95
C VAL A 119 -0.94 0.14 39.27
N THR A 120 -1.10 0.51 40.54
CA THR A 120 -2.13 1.45 41.00
C THR A 120 -1.74 2.91 40.79
N SER A 121 -2.68 3.74 40.32
CA SER A 121 -2.57 5.20 40.41
C SER A 121 -3.40 5.71 41.60
N ALA A 122 -2.75 6.14 42.68
CA ALA A 122 -3.42 6.54 43.92
C ALA A 122 -3.30 8.05 44.21
N GLN A 123 -4.44 8.70 44.43
CA GLN A 123 -4.54 9.86 45.32
C GLN A 123 -5.84 9.73 46.14
N LYS A 124 -5.81 10.18 47.40
CA LYS A 124 -6.69 9.67 48.48
C LYS A 124 -7.78 10.65 48.89
N GLN A 125 -8.96 10.12 49.23
CA GLN A 125 -9.78 10.43 50.41
C GLN A 125 -10.95 9.42 50.44
N LYS A 126 -11.46 8.89 51.57
CA LYS A 126 -11.06 8.93 53.00
C LYS A 126 -11.69 7.69 53.70
N THR A 127 -11.16 7.27 54.86
CA THR A 127 -11.79 6.52 55.99
C THR A 127 -13.14 5.77 55.79
N GLN A 128 -13.40 4.55 56.31
CA GLN A 128 -12.80 3.82 57.45
C GLN A 128 -13.35 2.36 57.54
N THR A 129 -12.61 1.41 58.13
CA THR A 129 -13.13 0.24 58.93
C THR A 129 -13.89 -0.88 58.15
N GLN A 130 -13.82 -2.21 58.39
CA GLN A 130 -13.27 -3.04 59.48
C GLN A 130 -12.61 -4.37 58.99
N LYS A 131 -12.05 -5.15 59.94
CA LYS A 131 -11.46 -6.52 59.86
C LYS A 131 -12.57 -7.63 59.78
N PRO A 132 -12.32 -8.98 59.76
CA PRO A 132 -11.06 -9.74 59.88
C PRO A 132 -10.82 -11.05 59.02
N GLU A 133 -9.53 -11.29 58.70
CA GLU A 133 -8.74 -12.54 58.91
C GLU A 133 -8.97 -13.93 58.22
N LYS A 134 -7.85 -14.42 57.64
CA LYS A 134 -7.25 -15.80 57.75
C LYS A 134 -7.90 -16.96 56.93
N LYS A 135 -7.18 -18.07 56.60
CA LYS A 135 -5.89 -18.60 57.11
C LYS A 135 -5.10 -19.46 56.08
N GLN A 136 -3.78 -19.24 56.01
CA GLN A 136 -2.60 -20.15 55.84
C GLN A 136 -2.48 -21.27 54.77
N GLU A 137 -1.22 -21.64 54.52
CA GLU A 137 -0.73 -22.62 53.54
C GLU A 137 -0.84 -24.09 53.97
N THR A 138 -0.65 -25.03 53.04
CA THR A 138 0.16 -26.25 53.30
C THR A 138 0.76 -26.90 52.03
N VAL A 139 2.10 -26.94 51.98
CA VAL A 139 3.08 -28.00 51.57
C VAL A 139 2.73 -29.05 50.48
N GLN A 140 3.78 -29.47 49.73
CA GLN A 140 3.83 -30.55 48.72
C GLN A 140 3.68 -31.98 49.33
N PRO A 141 3.62 -33.06 48.52
CA PRO A 141 4.85 -33.76 48.11
C PRO A 141 4.83 -34.35 46.67
N ALA A 142 5.97 -34.90 46.23
CA ALA A 142 6.17 -35.52 44.91
C ALA A 142 5.98 -37.06 44.90
N LYS A 143 5.90 -37.67 43.69
CA LYS A 143 6.03 -39.13 43.47
C LYS A 143 6.37 -39.53 42.00
N ASP A 144 7.65 -39.54 41.70
CA ASP A 144 8.44 -40.69 41.17
C ASP A 144 8.01 -41.63 40.01
N ILE A 145 8.92 -41.67 39.01
CA ILE A 145 9.56 -42.84 38.34
C ILE A 145 8.67 -43.84 37.52
N LYS A 146 8.80 -43.81 36.17
CA LYS A 146 9.51 -44.86 35.37
C LYS A 146 9.57 -44.58 33.85
N THR A 147 10.78 -44.20 33.42
CA THR A 147 11.63 -44.82 32.39
C THR A 147 11.05 -45.77 31.33
N ASN A 148 11.46 -45.55 30.08
CA ASN A 148 12.25 -46.53 29.32
C ASN A 148 13.18 -45.80 28.32
N GLU A 149 14.41 -46.28 28.16
CA GLU A 149 15.40 -45.78 27.20
C GLU A 149 15.46 -46.68 25.96
N MET A 150 15.95 -46.12 24.85
CA MET A 150 16.94 -46.70 23.90
C MET A 150 16.79 -46.08 22.49
N ASP A 151 17.84 -45.85 21.69
CA ASP A 151 19.24 -45.53 21.99
C ASP A 151 19.91 -44.96 20.72
N LYS A 152 21.07 -44.31 20.89
CA LYS A 152 22.12 -44.01 19.89
C LYS A 152 21.81 -42.97 18.79
N LYS A 153 22.94 -42.49 18.24
CA LYS A 153 23.12 -41.17 17.59
C LYS A 153 23.99 -41.35 16.31
N PRO A 154 24.62 -40.31 15.73
CA PRO A 154 24.45 -39.96 14.32
C PRO A 154 25.51 -40.53 13.37
N VAL A 155 25.23 -40.57 12.06
CA VAL A 155 26.26 -40.71 11.02
C VAL A 155 26.03 -39.75 9.84
N SER A 156 27.10 -39.05 9.50
CA SER A 156 27.44 -38.44 8.19
C SER A 156 28.98 -38.38 8.15
N PRO A 157 29.66 -38.21 7.01
CA PRO A 157 29.17 -38.02 5.64
C PRO A 157 29.78 -39.04 4.65
N LYS A 158 29.57 -38.84 3.33
CA LYS A 158 30.58 -39.20 2.31
C LYS A 158 30.45 -38.37 1.02
N LYS A 159 31.61 -38.03 0.43
CA LYS A 159 31.74 -37.61 -0.98
C LYS A 159 31.55 -38.84 -1.90
N ASN A 160 31.37 -38.59 -3.20
CA ASN A 160 32.30 -39.10 -4.21
C ASN A 160 32.26 -38.23 -5.48
N GLU A 161 33.42 -38.10 -6.12
CA GLU A 161 33.62 -37.66 -7.49
C GLU A 161 34.04 -38.91 -8.29
N ASP A 162 33.57 -39.12 -9.52
CA ASP A 162 34.41 -39.70 -10.58
C ASP A 162 33.84 -39.48 -12.01
N ASN A 163 34.60 -39.88 -13.02
CA ASN A 163 34.46 -39.54 -14.44
C ASN A 163 34.11 -40.73 -15.36
N SER A 164 33.85 -40.39 -16.63
CA SER A 164 34.37 -41.09 -17.83
C SER A 164 33.69 -42.37 -18.39
N LYS A 165 32.98 -42.15 -19.51
CA LYS A 165 32.98 -42.91 -20.80
C LYS A 165 32.35 -44.33 -20.90
N GLY A 166 31.69 -44.54 -22.06
CA GLY A 166 31.07 -45.81 -22.52
C GLY A 166 29.78 -45.53 -23.29
N ASN A 167 29.75 -45.10 -24.56
CA ASN A 167 30.13 -45.80 -25.81
C ASN A 167 29.36 -47.14 -26.00
N GLN A 168 28.75 -47.48 -27.17
CA GLN A 168 28.68 -46.79 -28.48
C GLN A 168 27.62 -47.44 -29.41
N LYS A 169 27.48 -46.91 -30.65
CA LYS A 169 26.71 -47.38 -31.84
C LYS A 169 25.28 -46.83 -31.98
N ASN A 170 24.73 -46.53 -33.17
CA ASN A 170 25.23 -46.24 -34.54
C ASN A 170 24.00 -45.69 -35.35
N ASN A 171 24.06 -44.99 -36.48
CA ASN A 171 25.14 -44.59 -37.40
C ASN A 171 24.65 -43.41 -38.30
N LYS A 172 25.53 -42.47 -38.69
CA LYS A 172 25.60 -41.77 -40.01
C LYS A 172 24.41 -40.89 -40.51
N THR A 173 24.59 -39.79 -41.27
CA THR A 173 25.81 -39.09 -41.78
C THR A 173 25.49 -37.66 -42.27
N ILE A 174 26.32 -36.67 -41.89
CA ILE A 174 27.04 -35.60 -42.68
C ILE A 174 26.34 -34.97 -43.93
N GLU A 175 26.49 -33.69 -44.35
CA GLU A 175 26.84 -32.33 -43.80
C GLU A 175 26.91 -31.31 -44.99
N ASN A 176 27.14 -30.00 -44.73
CA ASN A 176 27.71 -28.96 -45.63
C ASN A 176 26.90 -28.25 -46.78
N THR A 177 26.15 -27.21 -46.38
CA THR A 177 26.40 -25.76 -46.67
C THR A 177 26.70 -25.19 -48.11
N LYS A 178 25.73 -24.39 -48.64
CA LYS A 178 25.85 -23.24 -49.62
C LYS A 178 26.24 -23.53 -51.11
N PRO A 179 26.07 -22.60 -52.11
CA PRO A 179 25.45 -21.24 -52.14
C PRO A 179 24.42 -20.92 -53.30
N VAL A 180 23.68 -19.77 -53.18
CA VAL A 180 23.30 -18.67 -54.16
C VAL A 180 23.01 -18.95 -55.67
N GLU A 181 22.07 -18.27 -56.41
CA GLU A 181 21.07 -17.19 -56.12
C GLU A 181 19.57 -17.69 -56.20
N THR A 182 18.59 -17.31 -57.06
CA THR A 182 18.48 -16.35 -58.21
C THR A 182 17.05 -15.79 -58.44
N SER A 183 16.91 -14.48 -58.74
CA SER A 183 15.68 -13.72 -59.16
C SER A 183 14.59 -13.50 -58.07
N LYS A 184 13.90 -12.35 -57.87
CA LYS A 184 13.31 -11.27 -58.74
C LYS A 184 12.09 -11.76 -59.54
N GLN A 185 10.89 -11.14 -59.52
CA GLN A 185 10.49 -9.78 -59.08
C GLN A 185 8.95 -9.66 -58.95
N SER A 186 8.41 -9.06 -57.86
CA SER A 186 7.03 -8.50 -57.85
C SER A 186 6.77 -7.48 -56.72
N ASN A 187 6.77 -6.20 -57.09
CA ASN A 187 6.03 -5.03 -56.55
C ASN A 187 6.06 -4.68 -55.04
N MET A 188 6.42 -3.41 -54.79
CA MET A 188 6.45 -2.74 -53.48
C MET A 188 5.15 -2.00 -53.10
N GLU A 189 5.12 -1.63 -51.83
CA GLU A 189 4.23 -0.71 -51.12
C GLU A 189 3.75 0.55 -51.86
N LYS A 190 2.43 0.76 -51.83
CA LYS A 190 1.71 2.00 -51.49
C LYS A 190 0.24 1.61 -51.19
N VAL A 191 -0.58 2.34 -50.42
CA VAL A 191 -0.59 3.80 -50.18
C VAL A 191 -0.61 4.13 -48.68
N GLN A 192 0.41 4.87 -48.23
CA GLN A 192 0.18 6.02 -47.36
C GLN A 192 0.07 7.28 -48.24
N ASN A 193 -0.59 8.31 -47.70
CA ASN A 193 -0.64 9.70 -48.17
C ASN A 193 -1.46 10.01 -49.45
N SER A 194 -2.61 10.62 -49.20
CA SER A 194 -3.24 11.68 -50.00
C SER A 194 -3.87 12.66 -48.99
N VAL A 195 -3.79 13.99 -49.08
CA VAL A 195 -3.25 14.88 -50.13
C VAL A 195 -2.41 15.99 -49.47
N ILE A 196 -1.28 16.36 -50.07
CA ILE A 196 -0.76 17.74 -50.05
C ILE A 196 -0.37 18.08 -51.49
N GLU A 197 -1.20 18.86 -52.17
CA GLU A 197 -0.74 19.62 -53.34
C GLU A 197 -0.08 20.91 -52.84
N LYS A 198 1.03 21.30 -53.48
CA LYS A 198 1.62 22.62 -53.26
C LYS A 198 0.87 23.66 -54.08
N LYS A 199 0.50 24.77 -53.45
CA LYS A 199 0.69 26.10 -54.05
C LYS A 199 1.34 27.02 -53.02
N GLU A 200 2.31 27.80 -53.49
CA GLU A 200 2.93 28.85 -52.72
C GLU A 200 1.99 30.04 -52.58
N ASN A 201 1.95 30.63 -51.39
CA ASN A 201 2.21 32.06 -51.19
C ASN A 201 2.37 32.36 -49.70
N GLU A 202 3.44 33.09 -49.33
CA GLU A 202 3.54 33.79 -48.04
C GLU A 202 2.41 34.84 -47.96
N PRO A 203 1.90 35.14 -46.75
CA PRO A 203 2.54 36.20 -45.97
C PRO A 203 2.94 35.78 -44.55
N LYS A 204 3.98 36.45 -44.04
CA LYS A 204 4.54 36.28 -42.70
C LYS A 204 3.63 36.90 -41.64
N GLU A 205 3.39 36.20 -40.54
CA GLU A 205 3.01 36.86 -39.29
C GLU A 205 3.68 36.25 -38.05
N LYS A 206 4.73 36.96 -37.59
CA LYS A 206 5.28 37.12 -36.23
C LYS A 206 5.23 35.92 -35.26
N GLU A 207 6.43 35.50 -34.82
CA GLU A 207 6.59 34.88 -33.51
C GLU A 207 6.00 35.79 -32.41
N ILE A 208 5.05 35.28 -31.62
CA ILE A 208 4.78 35.81 -30.28
C ILE A 208 5.39 34.84 -29.28
N LYS A 209 6.53 35.24 -28.70
CA LYS A 209 7.18 34.53 -27.60
C LYS A 209 6.47 34.88 -26.29
N GLU A 210 5.35 34.20 -26.02
CA GLU A 210 4.76 34.25 -24.67
C GLU A 210 5.77 33.71 -23.65
N PRO A 211 6.08 34.47 -22.57
CA PRO A 211 6.96 33.97 -21.53
C PRO A 211 6.36 32.75 -20.83
N VAL A 212 7.21 31.78 -20.48
CA VAL A 212 6.82 30.69 -19.57
C VAL A 212 6.64 31.29 -18.17
N GLU A 213 5.43 31.78 -17.88
CA GLU A 213 5.04 32.18 -16.53
C GLU A 213 5.16 30.97 -15.61
N THR A 214 6.00 31.10 -14.58
CA THR A 214 5.97 30.19 -13.43
C THR A 214 4.56 30.23 -12.82
N PRO A 215 3.99 29.09 -12.35
CA PRO A 215 2.68 29.08 -11.73
C PRO A 215 2.62 29.94 -10.46
N LYS A 216 2.27 31.22 -10.63
CA LYS A 216 2.02 32.15 -9.53
C LYS A 216 0.86 31.59 -8.71
N ASN A 217 1.05 31.55 -7.40
CA ASN A 217 0.09 30.97 -6.47
C ASN A 217 -1.18 31.84 -6.41
N THR A 218 -2.15 31.57 -7.29
CA THR A 218 -3.39 32.33 -7.40
C THR A 218 -4.20 32.18 -6.12
N ASN A 219 -4.45 33.30 -5.43
CA ASN A 219 -5.25 33.32 -4.22
C ASN A 219 -6.60 32.64 -4.42
N SER A 220 -6.99 31.84 -3.44
CA SER A 220 -8.10 30.88 -3.56
C SER A 220 -9.41 31.54 -3.99
N LEU A 221 -10.05 30.97 -5.02
CA LEU A 221 -11.49 31.04 -5.19
C LEU A 221 -12.13 30.28 -4.02
N ARG A 222 -12.28 30.97 -2.90
CA ARG A 222 -12.77 30.41 -1.63
C ARG A 222 -14.30 30.43 -1.63
N GLY A 223 -14.92 29.30 -1.31
CA GLY A 223 -16.38 29.21 -1.25
C GLY A 223 -16.99 30.00 -0.10
N GLN A 224 -18.30 30.24 -0.20
CA GLN A 224 -19.09 31.02 0.76
C GLN A 224 -19.37 30.29 2.10
N TYR A 225 -18.78 29.12 2.34
CA TYR A 225 -19.07 28.26 3.49
C TYR A 225 -17.84 28.08 4.38
N SER A 226 -18.05 28.04 5.70
CA SER A 226 -16.98 27.78 6.67
C SER A 226 -16.43 26.36 6.55
N TYR A 227 -15.10 26.25 6.38
CA TYR A 227 -14.41 24.97 6.35
C TYR A 227 -14.32 24.34 7.75
N VAL A 228 -14.55 23.03 7.82
CA VAL A 228 -14.20 22.15 8.95
C VAL A 228 -12.72 21.80 8.90
N LYS A 229 -12.18 21.66 7.69
CA LYS A 229 -10.75 21.47 7.41
C LYS A 229 -10.44 22.07 6.04
N GLU A 230 -9.44 22.92 5.96
CA GLU A 230 -8.89 23.44 4.71
C GLU A 230 -7.68 22.58 4.27
N PHE A 231 -7.41 22.53 2.97
CA PHE A 231 -6.27 21.86 2.36
C PHE A 231 -5.44 22.91 1.60
N ASN A 232 -4.36 23.38 2.23
CA ASN A 232 -3.50 24.46 1.73
C ASN A 232 -2.00 24.12 1.87
N SER A 233 -1.69 22.82 1.81
CA SER A 233 -0.35 22.25 1.92
C SER A 233 0.61 22.87 0.91
N GLN A 234 1.54 23.72 1.37
CA GLN A 234 2.55 24.30 0.49
C GLN A 234 3.53 23.23 0.01
N ARG A 235 3.95 23.33 -1.25
CA ARG A 235 5.00 22.49 -1.84
C ARG A 235 6.38 22.81 -1.21
N PRO A 236 7.30 21.85 -1.09
CA PRO A 236 8.67 22.10 -0.64
C PRO A 236 9.37 23.17 -1.48
N LYS A 237 10.02 24.14 -0.82
CA LYS A 237 10.69 25.27 -1.50
C LYS A 237 11.90 24.86 -2.35
N ASN A 238 12.49 23.71 -2.05
CA ASN A 238 13.61 23.10 -2.79
C ASN A 238 13.15 22.24 -3.99
N LEU A 239 11.86 22.25 -4.34
CA LEU A 239 11.29 21.41 -5.40
C LEU A 239 10.79 22.27 -6.59
N THR A 240 11.43 22.07 -7.74
CA THR A 240 11.06 22.68 -9.03
C THR A 240 10.24 21.70 -9.89
N PHE A 241 9.49 22.23 -10.87
CA PHE A 241 8.49 21.47 -11.64
C PHE A 241 8.75 21.58 -13.16
N ASN A 242 10.02 21.46 -13.55
CA ASN A 242 10.44 21.46 -14.96
C ASN A 242 10.30 20.03 -15.50
N PHE A 243 9.05 19.63 -15.76
CA PHE A 243 8.72 18.29 -16.24
C PHE A 243 9.44 17.98 -17.56
N GLN A 244 10.13 16.83 -17.63
CA GLN A 244 10.59 16.24 -18.88
C GLN A 244 9.47 15.45 -19.57
N TYR A 245 8.46 15.03 -18.81
CA TYR A 245 7.27 14.37 -19.31
C TYR A 245 6.06 14.68 -18.44
N ASP A 246 5.12 15.50 -18.95
CA ASP A 246 3.98 16.02 -18.20
C ASP A 246 2.61 15.44 -18.61
N LYS A 247 2.56 14.60 -19.65
CA LYS A 247 1.31 14.12 -20.28
C LYS A 247 0.29 13.51 -19.30
N HIS A 248 0.77 12.87 -18.24
CA HIS A 248 -0.05 12.29 -17.17
C HIS A 248 0.12 12.99 -15.81
N SER A 249 0.94 14.04 -15.74
CA SER A 249 1.20 14.85 -14.54
C SER A 249 -0.04 15.69 -14.18
N PRO A 250 -0.76 15.39 -13.09
CA PRO A 250 -2.03 16.05 -12.82
C PRO A 250 -1.84 17.51 -12.35
N ARG A 251 -2.14 18.47 -13.22
CA ARG A 251 -2.01 19.91 -12.93
C ARG A 251 -3.00 20.34 -11.84
N GLU A 252 -2.51 21.09 -10.85
CA GLU A 252 -3.26 21.59 -9.67
C GLU A 252 -3.93 20.54 -8.75
N MET A 253 -3.64 19.25 -8.95
CA MET A 253 -4.30 18.14 -8.25
C MET A 253 -3.52 17.66 -7.01
N ASP A 254 -2.77 18.55 -6.36
CA ASP A 254 -2.00 18.24 -5.14
C ASP A 254 -2.89 17.68 -4.04
N GLU A 255 -4.06 18.30 -3.86
CA GLU A 255 -5.10 17.93 -2.92
C GLU A 255 -6.35 17.59 -3.73
N PHE A 256 -6.77 16.31 -3.75
CA PHE A 256 -7.86 15.86 -4.61
C PHE A 256 -8.81 14.87 -3.95
N VAL A 257 -10.02 14.75 -4.51
CA VAL A 257 -10.97 13.68 -4.18
C VAL A 257 -11.15 12.73 -5.35
N PHE A 258 -11.12 11.43 -5.06
CA PHE A 258 -11.44 10.34 -5.99
C PHE A 258 -12.89 9.89 -5.78
N VAL A 259 -13.66 9.77 -6.87
CA VAL A 259 -15.06 9.35 -6.83
C VAL A 259 -15.18 7.83 -6.79
N LYS A 260 -15.50 7.30 -5.60
CA LYS A 260 -15.72 5.86 -5.37
C LYS A 260 -17.15 5.40 -5.63
N THR A 261 -18.12 6.31 -5.54
CA THR A 261 -19.53 6.05 -5.84
C THR A 261 -20.05 7.16 -6.75
N ALA A 262 -20.65 6.80 -7.89
CA ALA A 262 -21.19 7.78 -8.82
C ALA A 262 -22.25 8.67 -8.14
N THR A 263 -22.17 9.98 -8.35
CA THR A 263 -22.95 10.99 -7.62
C THR A 263 -23.09 12.27 -8.44
N SER A 264 -23.64 13.34 -7.85
CA SER A 264 -23.68 14.68 -8.43
C SER A 264 -22.88 15.68 -7.61
N ILE A 265 -22.11 16.52 -8.29
CA ILE A 265 -21.60 17.78 -7.73
C ILE A 265 -22.76 18.78 -7.74
N ARG A 266 -22.96 19.49 -6.62
CA ARG A 266 -24.08 20.43 -6.41
C ARG A 266 -23.55 21.86 -6.22
N LYS A 267 -24.41 22.84 -6.49
CA LYS A 267 -24.11 24.28 -6.30
C LYS A 267 -23.83 24.64 -4.83
N GLU A 268 -24.38 23.87 -3.89
CA GLU A 268 -24.26 24.09 -2.45
C GLU A 268 -24.02 22.74 -1.76
N PRO A 269 -23.42 22.70 -0.56
CA PRO A 269 -23.16 21.48 0.20
C PRO A 269 -24.45 20.98 0.89
N ASN A 270 -25.50 20.65 0.13
CA ASN A 270 -26.69 19.98 0.64
C ASN A 270 -27.37 19.11 -0.42
N SER A 271 -28.08 18.06 0.00
CA SER A 271 -28.67 17.06 -0.89
C SER A 271 -29.86 17.55 -1.73
N ASN A 272 -30.40 18.72 -1.41
CA ASN A 272 -31.54 19.31 -2.12
C ASN A 272 -31.09 20.32 -3.19
N ALA A 273 -29.90 20.89 -3.05
CA ALA A 273 -29.35 21.90 -3.97
C ALA A 273 -29.19 21.38 -5.40
N LYS A 274 -29.34 22.30 -6.36
CA LYS A 274 -29.22 22.00 -7.80
C LYS A 274 -27.92 21.25 -8.10
N ALA A 275 -28.04 20.08 -8.72
CA ALA A 275 -26.93 19.38 -9.34
C ALA A 275 -26.40 20.19 -10.54
N ILE A 276 -25.08 20.38 -10.60
CA ILE A 276 -24.40 21.18 -11.62
C ILE A 276 -23.45 20.36 -12.50
N LYS A 277 -22.97 19.21 -12.01
CA LYS A 277 -22.21 18.23 -12.83
C LYS A 277 -22.41 16.81 -12.30
N SER A 278 -22.47 15.83 -13.21
CA SER A 278 -22.42 14.41 -12.84
C SER A 278 -20.98 13.97 -12.57
N ALA A 279 -20.76 13.30 -11.46
CA ALA A 279 -19.49 12.75 -11.04
C ALA A 279 -19.52 11.22 -11.17
N ALA A 280 -18.98 10.70 -12.27
CA ALA A 280 -18.88 9.27 -12.50
C ALA A 280 -17.80 8.63 -11.61
N TYR A 281 -17.89 7.31 -11.42
CA TYR A 281 -16.82 6.52 -10.80
C TYR A 281 -15.47 6.78 -11.49
N SER A 282 -14.37 6.74 -10.73
CA SER A 282 -12.98 6.99 -11.17
C SER A 282 -12.59 8.42 -11.54
N HIS A 283 -13.57 9.33 -11.67
CA HIS A 283 -13.29 10.76 -11.77
C HIS A 283 -12.54 11.26 -10.54
N LYS A 284 -11.74 12.31 -10.73
CA LYS A 284 -10.94 12.94 -9.71
C LYS A 284 -11.11 14.46 -9.84
N TYR A 285 -11.24 15.16 -8.71
CA TYR A 285 -11.44 16.62 -8.69
C TYR A 285 -10.52 17.27 -7.65
N ARG A 286 -9.94 18.43 -7.97
CA ARG A 286 -9.17 19.27 -7.04
C ARG A 286 -10.08 19.65 -5.86
N THR A 287 -9.58 19.58 -4.62
CA THR A 287 -10.32 20.00 -3.43
C THR A 287 -9.54 21.01 -2.59
N THR A 288 -10.25 22.00 -2.09
CA THR A 288 -9.76 23.08 -1.20
C THR A 288 -10.04 22.77 0.27
N GLY A 289 -10.98 21.88 0.58
CA GLY A 289 -11.36 21.58 1.96
C GLY A 289 -12.65 20.78 2.11
N ILE A 290 -12.97 20.49 3.37
CA ILE A 290 -14.25 19.97 3.83
C ILE A 290 -15.05 21.13 4.41
N VAL A 291 -16.24 21.37 3.90
CA VAL A 291 -17.23 22.31 4.44
C VAL A 291 -18.39 21.57 5.11
N LYS A 292 -19.18 22.30 5.91
CA LYS A 292 -20.42 21.79 6.51
C LYS A 292 -21.64 22.46 5.94
N THR A 293 -22.74 21.72 5.98
CA THR A 293 -24.06 22.27 5.70
C THR A 293 -24.70 22.86 6.96
N ASN A 294 -25.47 23.93 6.76
CA ASN A 294 -26.41 24.49 7.74
C ASN A 294 -27.88 24.20 7.33
N ALA A 295 -28.10 23.40 6.29
CA ALA A 295 -29.42 23.14 5.71
C ALA A 295 -30.20 22.07 6.49
N GLY A 296 -30.83 22.49 7.59
CA GLY A 296 -31.63 21.64 8.47
C GLY A 296 -30.81 20.85 9.50
N ASN A 297 -31.48 20.01 10.29
CA ASN A 297 -30.93 19.36 11.49
C ASN A 297 -29.92 18.21 11.20
N LYS A 298 -29.16 18.26 10.10
CA LYS A 298 -28.16 17.25 9.72
C LYS A 298 -26.85 17.91 9.31
N SER A 299 -25.81 17.73 10.13
CA SER A 299 -24.44 18.23 9.88
C SER A 299 -23.69 17.31 8.90
N ASP A 300 -24.20 17.15 7.67
CA ASP A 300 -23.49 16.43 6.62
C ASP A 300 -22.22 17.19 6.19
N GLU A 301 -21.12 16.46 6.00
CA GLU A 301 -19.84 17.01 5.53
C GLU A 301 -19.67 16.79 4.02
N TRP A 302 -19.20 17.84 3.34
CA TRP A 302 -19.03 17.89 1.89
C TRP A 302 -17.62 18.35 1.56
N TYR A 303 -17.03 17.82 0.49
CA TYR A 303 -15.83 18.42 -0.08
C TYR A 303 -16.23 19.54 -1.02
N GLU A 304 -15.58 20.69 -0.86
CA GLU A 304 -15.54 21.69 -1.92
C GLU A 304 -14.59 21.21 -3.02
N VAL A 305 -15.05 21.27 -4.27
CA VAL A 305 -14.32 20.77 -5.43
C VAL A 305 -14.31 21.79 -6.56
N PHE A 306 -13.18 21.88 -7.25
CA PHE A 306 -12.99 22.74 -8.42
C PHE A 306 -12.96 21.88 -9.69
N PHE A 307 -13.71 22.33 -10.70
CA PHE A 307 -13.85 21.70 -12.01
C PHE A 307 -14.33 22.76 -13.01
N ASP A 308 -13.97 22.67 -14.29
CA ASP A 308 -14.50 23.52 -15.37
C ASP A 308 -14.52 25.04 -15.03
N ASN A 309 -13.47 25.51 -14.34
CA ASN A 309 -13.30 26.86 -13.78
C ASN A 309 -14.39 27.35 -12.79
N GLN A 310 -15.14 26.43 -12.17
CA GLN A 310 -16.19 26.70 -11.18
C GLN A 310 -16.01 25.86 -9.90
N LEU A 311 -16.62 26.33 -8.82
CA LEU A 311 -16.74 25.59 -7.55
C LEU A 311 -18.03 24.79 -7.50
N GLY A 312 -17.99 23.66 -6.80
CA GLY A 312 -19.17 22.94 -6.36
C GLY A 312 -18.86 22.03 -5.18
N TYR A 313 -19.87 21.29 -4.72
CA TYR A 313 -19.77 20.48 -3.51
C TYR A 313 -20.17 19.03 -3.79
N ILE A 314 -19.38 18.09 -3.28
CA ILE A 314 -19.59 16.65 -3.44
C ILE A 314 -19.67 15.95 -2.06
N PRO A 315 -20.59 14.99 -1.83
CA PRO A 315 -20.75 14.38 -0.51
C PRO A 315 -19.50 13.62 -0.07
N LYS A 316 -19.05 13.81 1.19
CA LYS A 316 -17.91 13.09 1.76
C LYS A 316 -18.06 11.56 1.72
N SER A 317 -19.29 11.06 1.75
CA SER A 317 -19.62 9.64 1.64
C SER A 317 -19.34 9.04 0.25
N ALA A 318 -19.41 9.82 -0.82
CA ALA A 318 -19.28 9.34 -2.21
C ALA A 318 -17.83 9.32 -2.74
N VAL A 319 -16.87 9.87 -1.97
CA VAL A 319 -15.49 10.11 -2.40
C VAL A 319 -14.44 9.65 -1.37
N GLU A 320 -13.17 9.73 -1.75
CA GLU A 320 -12.01 9.58 -0.87
C GLU A 320 -11.04 10.73 -1.12
N LYS A 321 -10.55 11.40 -0.06
CA LYS A 321 -9.46 12.39 -0.18
C LYS A 321 -8.12 11.69 -0.34
N ARG A 322 -7.30 12.20 -1.25
CA ARG A 322 -5.98 11.72 -1.63
C ARG A 322 -5.09 12.90 -2.01
N GLU A 323 -3.78 12.69 -2.13
CA GLU A 323 -2.83 13.78 -2.41
C GLU A 323 -1.60 13.35 -3.19
N PHE A 324 -0.98 14.31 -3.89
CA PHE A 324 0.42 14.22 -4.28
C PHE A 324 1.25 14.78 -3.11
N ASP A 325 1.70 13.89 -2.23
CA ASP A 325 2.34 14.26 -0.96
C ASP A 325 3.80 14.67 -1.14
N TRP A 326 4.01 15.84 -1.77
CA TRP A 326 5.34 16.38 -2.04
C TRP A 326 6.19 16.55 -0.77
N ASN A 327 5.55 16.76 0.39
CA ASN A 327 6.23 16.97 1.67
C ASN A 327 6.72 15.64 2.27
N ASP A 328 5.90 14.59 2.33
CA ASP A 328 6.36 13.26 2.77
C ASP A 328 7.37 12.65 1.79
N MET A 329 7.22 12.91 0.49
CA MET A 329 8.23 12.56 -0.50
C MET A 329 9.59 13.17 -0.15
N MET A 330 9.66 14.49 0.01
CA MET A 330 10.93 15.16 0.33
C MET A 330 11.47 14.74 1.70
N ALA A 331 10.62 14.56 2.72
CA ALA A 331 11.03 14.07 4.03
C ALA A 331 11.65 12.66 3.96
N LYS A 332 11.14 11.76 3.11
CA LYS A 332 11.73 10.44 2.87
C LYS A 332 13.03 10.53 2.07
N VAL A 333 13.08 11.34 1.02
CA VAL A 333 14.30 11.59 0.22
C VAL A 333 15.44 12.10 1.10
N GLU A 334 15.17 13.09 1.96
CA GLU A 334 16.13 13.65 2.91
C GLU A 334 16.54 12.62 3.98
N LYS A 335 15.61 11.80 4.49
CA LYS A 335 15.91 10.71 5.44
C LYS A 335 16.87 9.67 4.83
N THR A 336 16.58 9.19 3.62
CA THR A 336 17.40 8.18 2.93
C THR A 336 18.77 8.75 2.56
N ASN A 337 18.84 9.97 2.02
CA ASN A 337 20.13 10.60 1.71
C ASN A 337 20.95 10.95 2.96
N LYS A 338 20.32 11.29 4.09
CA LYS A 338 21.02 11.43 5.38
C LYS A 338 21.60 10.07 5.83
N PHE A 339 20.82 9.00 5.79
CA PHE A 339 21.26 7.65 6.14
C PHE A 339 22.46 7.19 5.28
N ILE A 340 22.44 7.47 3.97
CA ILE A 340 23.54 7.13 3.07
C ILE A 340 24.78 8.00 3.34
N LYS A 341 24.63 9.31 3.53
CA LYS A 341 25.75 10.22 3.86
C LYS A 341 26.39 9.88 5.20
N GLU A 342 25.61 9.50 6.22
CA GLU A 342 26.12 8.99 7.51
C GLU A 342 26.97 7.72 7.32
N ALA A 343 26.52 6.79 6.48
CA ALA A 343 27.21 5.53 6.22
C ALA A 343 28.55 5.75 5.50
N VAL A 344 28.53 6.49 4.39
CA VAL A 344 29.71 6.77 3.55
C VAL A 344 30.75 7.55 4.34
N SER A 345 30.34 8.54 5.13
CA SER A 345 31.25 9.32 5.99
C SER A 345 31.87 8.47 7.11
N ALA A 346 31.19 7.40 7.54
CA ALA A 346 31.71 6.41 8.48
C ALA A 346 32.46 5.24 7.80
N ASN A 347 32.80 5.36 6.51
CA ASN A 347 33.43 4.32 5.68
C ASN A 347 32.67 2.97 5.68
N LYS A 348 31.34 3.00 5.85
CA LYS A 348 30.48 1.82 5.83
C LYS A 348 29.89 1.62 4.44
N LYS A 349 29.92 0.37 3.96
CA LYS A 349 29.25 -0.04 2.73
C LYS A 349 27.73 0.04 2.87
N ILE A 350 27.06 0.55 1.83
CA ILE A 350 25.63 0.37 1.63
C ILE A 350 25.41 -1.02 1.03
N TYR A 351 24.50 -1.78 1.63
CA TYR A 351 24.07 -3.09 1.13
C TYR A 351 22.65 -3.02 0.59
N VAL A 352 22.35 -3.95 -0.32
CA VAL A 352 21.00 -4.24 -0.81
C VAL A 352 20.69 -5.71 -0.59
N LEU A 353 19.48 -6.03 -0.15
CA LEU A 353 18.99 -7.41 -0.10
C LEU A 353 18.66 -7.90 -1.53
N ASP A 354 19.15 -9.06 -1.92
CA ASP A 354 18.84 -9.71 -3.20
C ASP A 354 18.49 -11.20 -2.96
N ASP A 355 17.20 -11.46 -2.68
CA ASP A 355 16.58 -12.78 -2.42
C ASP A 355 15.54 -13.13 -3.52
N TYR A 356 15.61 -12.47 -4.67
CA TYR A 356 14.70 -12.77 -5.77
C TYR A 356 15.02 -14.11 -6.46
N VAL A 357 14.18 -15.11 -6.15
CA VAL A 357 14.04 -16.32 -6.97
C VAL A 357 12.92 -16.09 -8.01
N PRO A 358 13.21 -16.15 -9.33
CA PRO A 358 12.19 -16.15 -10.39
C PRO A 358 11.23 -17.33 -10.23
N LEU A 359 9.92 -17.09 -10.32
CA LEU A 359 8.86 -18.06 -10.00
C LEU A 359 8.96 -18.69 -8.59
N GLY A 360 9.79 -18.13 -7.70
CA GLY A 360 9.95 -18.58 -6.31
C GLY A 360 8.65 -18.38 -5.53
N GLY A 361 7.89 -19.48 -5.37
CA GLY A 361 6.62 -19.53 -4.67
C GLY A 361 6.75 -19.40 -3.15
N GLY A 362 7.15 -18.22 -2.67
CA GLY A 362 7.07 -17.90 -1.24
C GLY A 362 5.61 -17.85 -0.79
N GLU A 363 5.30 -18.51 0.33
CA GLU A 363 3.95 -18.60 0.89
C GLU A 363 3.25 -17.23 1.05
N SER A 364 1.92 -17.23 1.12
CA SER A 364 1.11 -16.05 1.49
C SER A 364 1.20 -15.72 2.99
N GLY A 365 2.42 -15.74 3.53
CA GLY A 365 2.75 -15.59 4.95
C GLY A 365 2.19 -14.32 5.57
N LYS A 366 2.13 -14.32 6.90
CA LYS A 366 1.54 -13.23 7.69
C LYS A 366 2.15 -11.87 7.31
N ARG A 367 1.29 -10.86 7.27
CA ARG A 367 1.73 -9.46 7.21
C ARG A 367 2.39 -9.08 8.54
N ASP A 368 3.48 -8.33 8.45
CA ASP A 368 4.04 -7.63 9.60
C ASP A 368 3.28 -6.31 9.87
N LYS A 369 3.76 -5.54 10.84
CA LYS A 369 3.19 -4.23 11.21
C LYS A 369 3.28 -3.14 10.13
N PHE A 370 4.10 -3.34 9.09
CA PHE A 370 4.21 -2.43 7.93
C PHE A 370 3.39 -2.92 6.72
N GLY A 371 2.75 -4.08 6.85
CA GLY A 371 1.97 -4.71 5.78
C GLY A 371 2.81 -5.53 4.80
N ASN A 372 4.11 -5.70 5.04
CA ASN A 372 4.97 -6.54 4.21
C ASN A 372 4.75 -8.02 4.54
N ARG A 373 4.96 -8.90 3.54
CA ARG A 373 4.77 -10.36 3.65
C ARG A 373 6.08 -11.09 3.37
N ALA A 374 6.20 -12.33 3.87
CA ALA A 374 7.38 -13.20 3.68
C ALA A 374 7.68 -13.61 2.22
N ASN A 375 6.80 -13.29 1.25
CA ASN A 375 7.00 -13.62 -0.16
C ASN A 375 8.15 -12.76 -0.75
N GLN A 376 9.33 -13.37 -0.92
CA GLN A 376 10.59 -12.73 -1.37
C GLN A 376 11.00 -11.61 -0.41
N SER A 377 11.07 -11.97 0.88
CA SER A 377 11.46 -11.12 1.99
C SER A 377 12.18 -11.96 3.05
N GLU A 378 13.26 -11.43 3.63
CA GLU A 378 13.96 -12.06 4.75
C GLU A 378 13.44 -11.55 6.11
N PHE A 379 13.60 -12.34 7.17
CA PHE A 379 13.11 -11.96 8.50
C PHE A 379 14.09 -11.02 9.21
N GLY A 380 13.67 -9.76 9.37
CA GLY A 380 14.34 -8.76 10.19
C GLY A 380 13.88 -8.86 11.64
N TYR A 381 14.64 -9.54 12.49
CA TYR A 381 14.28 -9.72 13.90
C TYR A 381 14.57 -8.46 14.72
N THR A 382 13.76 -8.18 15.73
CA THR A 382 13.93 -6.99 16.61
C THR A 382 15.16 -7.10 17.52
N ASP A 383 15.53 -8.31 17.90
CA ASP A 383 16.59 -8.61 18.84
C ASP A 383 17.22 -10.00 18.57
N LYS A 384 18.27 -10.30 19.35
CA LYS A 384 19.11 -11.49 19.22
C LYS A 384 18.43 -12.81 19.62
N SER A 385 17.20 -12.79 20.15
CA SER A 385 16.43 -13.99 20.48
C SER A 385 15.66 -14.59 19.29
N PHE A 386 15.60 -13.87 18.17
CA PHE A 386 14.93 -14.30 16.93
C PHE A 386 13.45 -14.68 17.09
N LYS A 387 12.72 -14.02 18.00
CA LYS A 387 11.28 -14.23 18.23
C LYS A 387 10.41 -13.32 17.37
N ASP A 388 10.49 -12.02 17.62
CA ASP A 388 9.69 -11.00 16.92
C ASP A 388 10.44 -10.45 15.70
N TYR A 389 9.72 -10.22 14.60
CA TYR A 389 10.30 -9.87 13.31
C TYR A 389 9.40 -9.01 12.42
N ILE A 390 10.02 -8.42 11.41
CA ILE A 390 9.39 -7.86 10.21
C ILE A 390 9.83 -8.62 8.97
N ASN A 391 9.10 -8.46 7.86
CA ASN A 391 9.48 -8.97 6.55
C ASN A 391 10.24 -7.86 5.80
N ILE A 392 11.56 -7.98 5.68
CA ILE A 392 12.42 -7.08 4.89
C ILE A 392 12.37 -7.55 3.43
N PRO A 393 11.71 -6.83 2.50
CA PRO A 393 11.56 -7.31 1.13
C PRO A 393 12.86 -7.23 0.33
N ASP A 394 12.93 -8.07 -0.71
CA ASP A 394 13.95 -7.98 -1.76
C ASP A 394 14.14 -6.52 -2.23
N ARG A 395 15.39 -6.13 -2.48
CA ARG A 395 15.89 -4.78 -2.80
C ARG A 395 15.90 -3.74 -1.68
N THR A 396 15.52 -4.05 -0.45
CA THR A 396 15.66 -3.09 0.66
C THR A 396 17.13 -2.70 0.90
N ILE A 397 17.36 -1.40 1.06
CA ILE A 397 18.67 -0.78 1.31
C ILE A 397 18.99 -0.84 2.81
N MET A 398 20.23 -1.18 3.17
CA MET A 398 20.66 -1.31 4.56
C MET A 398 22.18 -1.08 4.75
N ILE A 399 22.62 -1.04 6.00
CA ILE A 399 24.03 -1.02 6.41
C ILE A 399 24.26 -2.21 7.36
N VAL A 400 25.34 -2.96 7.22
CA VAL A 400 25.79 -3.90 8.27
C VAL A 400 26.53 -3.13 9.36
N GLU A 401 26.10 -3.27 10.60
CA GLU A 401 26.74 -2.62 11.76
C GLU A 401 27.63 -3.56 12.58
N GLU A 402 27.28 -4.85 12.64
CA GLU A 402 27.97 -5.87 13.41
C GLU A 402 27.73 -7.23 12.72
N GLU A 403 28.73 -8.10 12.71
CA GLU A 403 28.61 -9.46 12.18
C GLU A 403 29.38 -10.43 13.07
N ASN A 404 28.78 -11.59 13.36
CA ASN A 404 29.44 -12.69 14.05
C ASN A 404 28.76 -14.04 13.72
N ASP A 405 29.18 -15.10 14.41
CA ASP A 405 28.68 -16.47 14.30
C ASP A 405 27.19 -16.63 14.63
N LYS A 406 26.58 -15.67 15.34
CA LYS A 406 25.21 -15.74 15.86
C LYS A 406 24.22 -14.86 15.10
N TYR A 407 24.63 -13.70 14.59
CA TYR A 407 23.76 -12.78 13.85
C TYR A 407 24.54 -11.81 12.93
N VAL A 408 23.80 -11.23 11.97
CA VAL A 408 24.19 -9.99 11.28
C VAL A 408 23.29 -8.87 11.81
N LYS A 409 23.86 -7.82 12.40
CA LYS A 409 23.12 -6.62 12.85
C LYS A 409 23.10 -5.60 11.70
N VAL A 410 21.91 -5.16 11.31
CA VAL A 410 21.72 -4.23 10.18
C VAL A 410 20.94 -2.98 10.60
N LYS A 411 21.28 -1.83 10.00
CA LYS A 411 20.53 -0.57 10.10
C LYS A 411 19.74 -0.36 8.81
N ILE A 412 18.46 -0.03 8.90
CA ILE A 412 17.52 0.14 7.77
C ILE A 412 16.69 1.41 8.01
N ASP A 413 16.71 2.37 7.08
CA ASP A 413 16.03 3.66 7.23
C ASP A 413 14.51 3.61 7.03
N ALA A 414 14.01 2.63 6.26
CA ALA A 414 12.60 2.49 5.92
C ALA A 414 11.64 2.29 7.12
N TYR A 415 12.15 1.81 8.26
CA TYR A 415 11.36 1.29 9.38
C TYR A 415 11.68 1.96 10.72
N ASP A 416 10.68 2.13 11.60
CA ASP A 416 10.79 2.96 12.81
C ASP A 416 11.87 2.52 13.81
N ASN A 417 12.16 1.22 13.91
CA ASN A 417 13.16 0.72 14.86
C ASN A 417 14.60 1.04 14.43
N GLY A 418 14.80 1.35 13.14
CA GLY A 418 16.10 1.62 12.51
C GLY A 418 17.08 0.44 12.49
N THR A 419 16.96 -0.53 13.38
CA THR A 419 17.94 -1.61 13.65
C THR A 419 17.25 -2.97 13.68
N TYR A 420 17.85 -3.97 13.05
CA TYR A 420 17.36 -5.34 12.98
C TYR A 420 18.50 -6.36 13.06
N TYR A 421 18.15 -7.60 13.38
CA TYR A 421 19.07 -8.74 13.41
C TYR A 421 18.63 -9.77 12.38
N LEU A 422 19.56 -10.22 11.54
CA LEU A 422 19.37 -11.29 10.56
C LEU A 422 20.11 -12.54 11.04
N LYS A 423 19.68 -13.71 10.56
CA LYS A 423 20.41 -14.96 10.79
C LYS A 423 21.71 -14.95 9.97
N PRO A 424 22.81 -15.57 10.43
CA PRO A 424 24.08 -15.55 9.70
C PRO A 424 23.98 -16.05 8.25
N SER A 425 23.11 -17.02 7.99
CA SER A 425 22.85 -17.55 6.65
C SER A 425 22.27 -16.51 5.68
N THR A 426 21.53 -15.51 6.17
CA THR A 426 20.95 -14.42 5.37
C THR A 426 22.03 -13.54 4.72
N LYS A 427 23.26 -13.50 5.27
CA LYS A 427 24.39 -12.73 4.71
C LYS A 427 24.62 -12.99 3.21
N ARG A 428 24.36 -14.22 2.72
CA ARG A 428 24.52 -14.60 1.30
C ARG A 428 23.76 -13.69 0.32
N TYR A 429 22.67 -13.07 0.79
CA TYR A 429 21.81 -12.19 0.01
C TYR A 429 22.14 -10.70 0.13
N LEU A 430 23.01 -10.30 1.07
CA LEU A 430 23.44 -8.92 1.21
C LEU A 430 24.51 -8.62 0.16
N LYS A 431 24.15 -7.89 -0.89
CA LYS A 431 25.08 -7.46 -1.94
C LYS A 431 25.55 -6.04 -1.66
N ASP A 432 26.80 -5.74 -2.00
CA ASP A 432 27.29 -4.36 -2.04
C ASP A 432 26.47 -3.59 -3.09
N ALA A 433 25.92 -2.44 -2.71
CA ALA A 433 25.09 -1.64 -3.59
C ALA A 433 25.91 -0.73 -4.53
N GLY A 434 27.22 -0.58 -4.32
CA GLY A 434 28.07 0.33 -5.08
C GLY A 434 27.79 1.82 -4.84
N ILE A 435 26.96 2.15 -3.85
CA ILE A 435 26.57 3.53 -3.52
C ILE A 435 27.69 4.18 -2.68
N THR A 436 28.41 5.10 -3.29
CA THR A 436 29.56 5.84 -2.71
C THR A 436 29.26 7.31 -2.40
N GLY A 437 28.01 7.76 -2.59
CA GLY A 437 27.63 9.17 -2.42
C GLY A 437 26.11 9.37 -2.34
N GLU A 438 25.68 10.63 -2.47
CA GLU A 438 24.26 11.00 -2.44
C GLU A 438 23.48 10.38 -3.63
N ILE A 439 22.28 9.84 -3.35
CA ILE A 439 21.35 9.42 -4.38
C ILE A 439 20.73 10.67 -5.00
N THR A 440 20.88 10.80 -6.32
CA THR A 440 20.40 11.96 -7.09
C THR A 440 19.07 11.70 -7.81
N ARG A 441 18.50 10.49 -7.70
CA ARG A 441 17.27 10.08 -8.41
C ARG A 441 16.35 9.23 -7.54
N PHE A 442 15.09 9.62 -7.46
CA PHE A 442 14.06 8.92 -6.67
C PHE A 442 12.75 8.74 -7.45
N ILE A 443 12.10 7.61 -7.19
CA ILE A 443 10.74 7.29 -7.64
C ILE A 443 9.89 7.09 -6.37
N TYR A 444 8.92 7.96 -6.12
CA TYR A 444 8.03 7.86 -4.95
C TYR A 444 6.66 7.34 -5.37
N VAL A 445 6.09 6.41 -4.61
CA VAL A 445 4.79 5.78 -4.88
C VAL A 445 3.93 5.72 -3.63
N ASP A 446 2.70 6.24 -3.71
CA ASP A 446 1.70 6.20 -2.64
C ASP A 446 0.64 5.13 -2.93
N ARG A 447 0.59 4.07 -2.11
CA ARG A 447 -0.41 3.00 -2.23
C ARG A 447 -1.80 3.45 -1.78
N ALA A 448 -1.94 4.47 -0.95
CA ALA A 448 -3.24 5.03 -0.55
C ALA A 448 -3.78 5.98 -1.63
N SER A 449 -2.96 6.91 -2.12
CA SER A 449 -3.39 7.87 -3.17
C SER A 449 -3.44 7.25 -4.58
N GLN A 450 -2.74 6.14 -4.82
CA GLN A 450 -2.56 5.52 -6.14
C GLN A 450 -1.88 6.47 -7.15
N ASN A 451 -0.78 7.08 -6.75
CA ASN A 451 0.03 7.97 -7.60
C ASN A 451 1.55 7.78 -7.43
N GLU A 452 2.28 8.42 -8.32
CA GLU A 452 3.73 8.40 -8.48
C GLU A 452 4.26 9.82 -8.64
N MET A 453 5.45 10.07 -8.07
CA MET A 453 6.23 11.30 -8.24
C MET A 453 7.69 10.91 -8.50
N VAL A 454 8.26 11.31 -9.64
CA VAL A 454 9.65 11.01 -10.03
C VAL A 454 10.47 12.29 -9.99
N ILE A 455 11.58 12.26 -9.25
CA ILE A 455 12.44 13.44 -9.06
C ILE A 455 13.92 13.13 -9.35
N GLU A 456 14.65 14.14 -9.79
CA GLU A 456 16.11 14.13 -9.83
C GLU A 456 16.71 15.42 -9.29
N LYS A 457 17.96 15.35 -8.86
CA LYS A 457 18.69 16.47 -8.25
C LYS A 457 19.18 17.46 -9.31
N ALA A 458 18.91 18.74 -9.10
CA ALA A 458 19.19 19.85 -10.00
C ALA A 458 19.96 20.94 -9.24
N GLY A 459 21.29 20.85 -9.24
CA GLY A 459 22.14 21.62 -8.32
C GLY A 459 21.87 21.21 -6.88
N ASP A 460 21.69 22.17 -5.98
CA ASP A 460 21.30 21.90 -4.59
C ASP A 460 19.80 21.59 -4.42
N ASN A 461 18.98 21.89 -5.43
CA ASN A 461 17.53 21.69 -5.43
C ASN A 461 17.13 20.36 -6.09
N TRP A 462 15.83 20.07 -6.10
CA TRP A 462 15.23 18.93 -6.78
C TRP A 462 14.31 19.40 -7.91
N ASN A 463 14.16 18.57 -8.94
CA ASN A 463 13.23 18.78 -10.03
C ASN A 463 12.29 17.58 -10.18
N VAL A 464 10.98 17.85 -10.28
CA VAL A 464 9.99 16.85 -10.66
C VAL A 464 10.10 16.58 -12.16
N VAL A 465 10.59 15.40 -12.49
CA VAL A 465 10.81 14.94 -13.85
C VAL A 465 9.49 14.55 -14.50
N THR A 466 8.64 13.83 -13.76
CA THR A 466 7.28 13.43 -14.12
C THR A 466 6.46 13.08 -12.87
N SER A 467 5.13 13.16 -12.94
CA SER A 467 4.24 12.54 -11.97
C SER A 467 3.07 11.87 -12.70
N SER A 468 2.40 10.92 -12.05
CA SER A 468 1.26 10.23 -12.67
C SER A 468 0.36 9.59 -11.62
N PHE A 469 -0.87 9.27 -12.01
CA PHE A 469 -1.62 8.22 -11.34
C PHE A 469 -1.05 6.83 -11.71
N VAL A 470 -1.16 5.86 -10.81
CA VAL A 470 -0.73 4.46 -11.03
C VAL A 470 -1.76 3.47 -10.48
N THR A 471 -1.52 2.17 -10.61
CA THR A 471 -2.28 1.12 -9.89
C THR A 471 -1.33 0.16 -9.19
N THR A 472 -1.36 0.11 -7.86
CA THR A 472 -0.48 -0.76 -7.07
C THR A 472 -1.09 -2.14 -6.79
N GLY A 473 -0.29 -3.04 -6.23
CA GLY A 473 -0.69 -4.40 -5.86
C GLY A 473 -1.74 -4.41 -4.74
N LYS A 474 -2.78 -5.25 -4.89
CA LYS A 474 -3.81 -5.49 -3.86
C LYS A 474 -3.49 -6.72 -3.02
N ASP A 475 -3.95 -6.70 -1.76
CA ASP A 475 -3.88 -7.85 -0.86
C ASP A 475 -5.18 -8.67 -0.97
N ALA A 476 -5.26 -9.61 -1.92
CA ALA A 476 -6.47 -10.39 -2.16
C ALA A 476 -6.18 -11.72 -2.90
N GLY A 477 -6.46 -12.86 -2.26
CA GLY A 477 -6.21 -14.19 -2.84
C GLY A 477 -4.74 -14.35 -3.25
N ASN A 478 -4.49 -14.74 -4.51
CA ASN A 478 -3.15 -14.88 -5.09
C ASN A 478 -2.57 -13.51 -5.55
N SER A 479 -2.94 -12.42 -4.88
CA SER A 479 -2.45 -11.05 -5.13
C SER A 479 -1.77 -10.55 -3.86
N PHE A 480 -0.52 -10.08 -4.01
CA PHE A 480 0.22 -9.44 -2.94
C PHE A 480 0.09 -7.92 -3.04
N ALA A 481 0.03 -7.25 -1.89
CA ALA A 481 0.25 -5.80 -1.83
C ALA A 481 1.61 -5.42 -2.44
N THR A 482 1.72 -4.24 -3.02
CA THR A 482 3.04 -3.64 -3.27
C THR A 482 3.73 -3.42 -1.90
N PRO A 483 4.97 -3.88 -1.69
CA PRO A 483 5.65 -3.78 -0.42
C PRO A 483 5.95 -2.33 -0.04
N TYR A 484 5.91 -2.04 1.26
CA TYR A 484 6.31 -0.78 1.88
C TYR A 484 7.83 -0.77 2.13
N GLY A 485 8.50 0.33 1.78
CA GLY A 485 9.92 0.53 2.12
C GLY A 485 10.73 1.38 1.12
N THR A 486 12.06 1.31 1.31
CA THR A 486 13.09 1.99 0.51
C THR A 486 13.85 0.94 -0.31
N PHE A 487 13.73 0.96 -1.63
CA PHE A 487 14.24 -0.09 -2.52
C PHE A 487 15.22 0.45 -3.58
N LEU A 488 16.35 -0.22 -3.77
CA LEU A 488 17.27 0.09 -4.89
C LEU A 488 16.79 -0.62 -6.17
N ILE A 489 16.42 0.16 -7.20
CA ILE A 489 16.01 -0.40 -8.51
C ILE A 489 17.07 -1.40 -9.00
N ALA A 490 16.63 -2.60 -9.40
CA ALA A 490 17.54 -3.68 -9.77
C ALA A 490 17.98 -3.57 -11.24
N TYR A 491 17.00 -3.59 -12.13
CA TYR A 491 17.16 -3.46 -13.58
C TYR A 491 15.81 -3.14 -14.20
N SER A 492 15.82 -2.78 -15.48
CA SER A 492 14.63 -2.80 -16.33
C SER A 492 14.81 -3.73 -17.54
N LYS A 493 13.71 -4.10 -18.21
CA LYS A 493 13.73 -4.94 -19.42
C LYS A 493 12.59 -4.57 -20.39
N PRO A 494 12.76 -4.75 -21.71
CA PRO A 494 11.76 -4.32 -22.70
C PRO A 494 10.37 -4.94 -22.49
N VAL A 495 10.32 -6.20 -22.04
CA VAL A 495 9.08 -6.96 -21.83
C VAL A 495 9.18 -7.80 -20.54
N MET A 496 8.12 -7.75 -19.73
CA MET A 496 7.83 -8.74 -18.70
C MET A 496 6.71 -9.64 -19.19
N GLN A 497 7.07 -10.87 -19.56
CA GLN A 497 6.13 -11.97 -19.74
C GLN A 497 5.64 -12.49 -18.38
N TYR A 498 4.42 -13.00 -18.31
CA TYR A 498 3.87 -13.65 -17.13
C TYR A 498 3.07 -14.91 -17.46
N THR A 499 3.05 -15.85 -16.51
CA THR A 499 2.46 -17.17 -16.65
C THR A 499 0.96 -17.20 -16.37
N GLY A 500 0.30 -18.26 -16.84
CA GLY A 500 -1.04 -18.64 -16.39
C GLY A 500 -1.04 -19.14 -14.95
N SER A 501 -2.23 -19.45 -14.43
CA SER A 501 -2.40 -20.01 -13.07
C SER A 501 -1.76 -21.39 -12.87
N ASP A 502 -1.33 -22.04 -13.95
CA ASP A 502 -0.58 -23.31 -13.94
C ASP A 502 0.95 -23.11 -13.74
N ASN A 503 1.43 -21.87 -13.83
CA ASN A 503 2.85 -21.49 -13.88
C ASN A 503 3.69 -22.21 -14.96
N LYS A 504 3.06 -22.69 -16.05
CA LYS A 504 3.74 -23.41 -17.16
C LYS A 504 3.72 -22.64 -18.47
N ALA A 505 2.57 -22.09 -18.86
CA ALA A 505 2.43 -21.36 -20.11
C ALA A 505 2.56 -19.84 -19.89
N VAL A 506 3.29 -19.14 -20.76
CA VAL A 506 3.25 -17.67 -20.83
C VAL A 506 1.95 -17.25 -21.52
N VAL A 507 1.11 -16.49 -20.83
CA VAL A 507 -0.25 -16.14 -21.31
C VAL A 507 -0.42 -14.66 -21.66
N GLY A 508 0.53 -13.81 -21.28
CA GLY A 508 0.48 -12.37 -21.54
C GLY A 508 1.78 -11.65 -21.23
N ASP A 509 1.77 -10.35 -21.44
CA ASP A 509 2.92 -9.46 -21.24
C ASP A 509 2.54 -8.11 -20.62
N ALA A 510 3.59 -7.39 -20.20
CA ALA A 510 3.62 -5.94 -20.08
C ALA A 510 4.98 -5.43 -20.59
N LYS A 511 5.05 -4.19 -21.08
CA LYS A 511 6.26 -3.58 -21.63
C LYS A 511 6.97 -2.69 -20.61
N ASN A 512 8.22 -2.34 -20.90
CA ASN A 512 9.03 -1.34 -20.20
C ASN A 512 9.19 -1.64 -18.70
N ALA A 513 9.42 -2.90 -18.35
CA ALA A 513 9.26 -3.37 -16.98
C ALA A 513 10.50 -3.09 -16.12
N VAL A 514 10.34 -2.38 -15.00
CA VAL A 514 11.41 -2.01 -14.05
C VAL A 514 11.25 -2.81 -12.75
N ARG A 515 12.20 -3.67 -12.38
CA ARG A 515 12.15 -4.46 -11.13
C ARG A 515 12.53 -3.58 -9.94
N PHE A 516 11.63 -3.47 -8.96
CA PHE A 516 11.86 -2.71 -7.73
C PHE A 516 11.91 -3.59 -6.48
N SER A 517 11.14 -4.69 -6.38
CA SER A 517 11.20 -5.61 -5.22
C SER A 517 10.59 -6.98 -5.55
N GLY A 518 11.43 -8.01 -5.61
CA GLY A 518 11.07 -9.39 -5.94
C GLY A 518 10.45 -9.49 -7.34
N GLY A 519 9.34 -10.21 -7.45
CA GLY A 519 8.46 -10.22 -8.62
C GLY A 519 7.62 -8.93 -8.80
N GLY A 520 7.87 -7.89 -8.01
CA GLY A 520 7.27 -6.57 -8.17
C GLY A 520 8.00 -5.72 -9.20
N TYR A 521 7.30 -5.37 -10.28
CA TYR A 521 7.77 -4.49 -11.35
C TYR A 521 6.88 -3.25 -11.48
N MET A 522 7.46 -2.11 -11.85
CA MET A 522 6.73 -1.06 -12.56
C MET A 522 6.58 -1.52 -14.02
N HIS A 523 5.40 -1.43 -14.63
CA HIS A 523 5.23 -1.84 -16.03
C HIS A 523 4.04 -1.17 -16.73
N SER A 524 3.96 -1.34 -18.05
CA SER A 524 2.86 -0.85 -18.90
C SER A 524 1.53 -1.52 -18.56
N ILE A 525 0.44 -1.17 -19.25
CA ILE A 525 -0.82 -1.90 -19.09
C ILE A 525 -0.62 -3.36 -19.52
N PRO A 526 -0.81 -4.34 -18.61
CA PRO A 526 -0.66 -5.76 -18.95
C PRO A 526 -1.86 -6.27 -19.75
N SER A 527 -1.66 -7.27 -20.61
CA SER A 527 -2.79 -7.97 -21.24
C SER A 527 -2.43 -9.38 -21.68
N LEU A 528 -3.40 -10.29 -21.53
CA LEU A 528 -3.33 -11.63 -22.10
C LEU A 528 -3.20 -11.55 -23.62
N PHE A 529 -2.41 -12.44 -24.22
CA PHE A 529 -2.26 -12.52 -25.67
C PHE A 529 -3.59 -12.84 -26.35
N GLU A 530 -4.33 -13.81 -25.81
CA GLU A 530 -5.59 -14.29 -26.36
C GLU A 530 -6.82 -13.89 -25.51
N PRO A 531 -8.00 -13.71 -26.14
CA PRO A 531 -8.20 -13.57 -27.59
C PRO A 531 -7.56 -12.29 -28.14
N LYS A 532 -6.80 -12.38 -29.23
CA LYS A 532 -6.06 -11.25 -29.84
C LYS A 532 -6.94 -10.05 -30.17
N ASN A 533 -8.10 -10.30 -30.77
CA ASN A 533 -9.06 -9.27 -31.25
C ASN A 533 -9.53 -8.29 -30.18
N THR A 534 -9.50 -8.69 -28.91
CA THR A 534 -9.99 -7.93 -27.75
C THR A 534 -8.85 -7.44 -26.85
N ARG A 535 -7.57 -7.63 -27.23
CA ARG A 535 -6.40 -7.30 -26.41
C ARG A 535 -6.29 -5.83 -26.05
N GLU A 536 -6.48 -4.92 -27.01
CA GLU A 536 -6.45 -3.47 -26.76
C GLU A 536 -7.70 -2.98 -26.01
N GLN A 537 -8.86 -3.62 -26.19
CA GLN A 537 -10.05 -3.33 -25.37
C GLN A 537 -9.81 -3.71 -23.89
N ARG A 538 -9.17 -4.86 -23.62
CA ARG A 538 -8.73 -5.25 -22.26
C ARG A 538 -7.72 -4.26 -21.68
N LYS A 539 -6.79 -3.75 -22.50
CA LYS A 539 -5.85 -2.70 -22.07
C LYS A 539 -6.57 -1.40 -21.73
N ALA A 540 -7.44 -0.90 -22.60
CA ALA A 540 -8.22 0.31 -22.36
C ALA A 540 -9.12 0.19 -21.09
N ALA A 541 -9.72 -0.97 -20.85
CA ALA A 541 -10.49 -1.25 -19.64
C ALA A 541 -9.61 -1.25 -18.37
N THR A 542 -8.36 -1.70 -18.48
CA THR A 542 -7.39 -1.70 -17.36
C THR A 542 -6.82 -0.30 -17.11
N ALA A 543 -6.54 0.48 -18.16
CA ALA A 543 -6.07 1.86 -18.07
C ALA A 543 -7.09 2.77 -17.35
N LYS A 544 -8.39 2.55 -17.56
CA LYS A 544 -9.47 3.24 -16.80
C LYS A 544 -9.46 2.99 -15.28
N LYS A 545 -8.67 2.03 -14.78
CA LYS A 545 -8.47 1.77 -13.34
C LYS A 545 -7.25 2.49 -12.75
N ILE A 546 -6.52 3.27 -13.53
CA ILE A 546 -5.35 4.01 -13.02
C ILE A 546 -5.77 5.13 -12.06
N GLY A 547 -5.11 5.18 -10.91
CA GLY A 547 -5.45 6.06 -9.80
C GLY A 547 -6.77 5.73 -9.09
N THR A 548 -7.33 4.53 -9.23
CA THR A 548 -8.58 4.14 -8.56
C THR A 548 -8.31 3.34 -7.28
N TYR A 549 -8.24 2.02 -7.33
CA TYR A 549 -7.88 1.17 -6.21
C TYR A 549 -6.70 0.27 -6.58
N PRO A 550 -5.94 -0.23 -5.59
CA PRO A 550 -5.01 -1.33 -5.83
C PRO A 550 -5.72 -2.49 -6.52
N GLU A 551 -5.20 -2.92 -7.66
CA GLU A 551 -5.80 -3.92 -8.55
C GLU A 551 -4.76 -4.85 -9.20
N SER A 552 -3.49 -4.70 -8.81
CA SER A 552 -2.34 -5.45 -9.33
C SER A 552 -1.95 -6.64 -8.43
N HIS A 553 -1.04 -7.49 -8.91
CA HIS A 553 -0.41 -8.56 -8.14
C HIS A 553 1.05 -8.13 -7.88
N LYS A 554 1.35 -7.55 -6.70
CA LYS A 554 2.65 -6.96 -6.26
C LYS A 554 3.14 -5.74 -7.05
N CYS A 555 2.98 -5.74 -8.37
CA CYS A 555 3.47 -4.76 -9.34
C CYS A 555 2.77 -3.40 -9.29
N ILE A 556 3.30 -2.42 -10.03
CA ILE A 556 2.76 -1.07 -10.20
C ILE A 556 2.48 -0.83 -11.69
N ARG A 557 1.21 -0.65 -12.05
CA ARG A 557 0.78 -0.41 -13.45
C ARG A 557 0.74 1.08 -13.76
N HIS A 558 1.23 1.42 -14.95
CA HIS A 558 1.28 2.78 -15.49
C HIS A 558 0.60 2.82 -16.86
N TYR A 559 0.36 4.03 -17.38
CA TYR A 559 0.10 4.20 -18.81
C TYR A 559 1.34 3.79 -19.63
N ASP A 560 1.13 3.21 -20.82
CA ASP A 560 2.18 2.57 -21.62
C ASP A 560 3.36 3.51 -21.95
N ASP A 561 3.07 4.81 -22.08
CA ASP A 561 3.99 5.90 -22.40
C ASP A 561 4.64 6.53 -21.15
N GLN A 562 3.92 6.69 -20.03
CA GLN A 562 4.48 7.08 -18.72
C GLN A 562 5.66 6.19 -18.34
N ILE A 563 5.46 4.86 -18.38
CA ILE A 563 6.53 3.93 -18.04
C ILE A 563 7.61 3.85 -19.12
N LYS A 564 7.29 4.13 -20.40
CA LYS A 564 8.32 4.21 -21.46
C LYS A 564 9.30 5.34 -21.15
N PHE A 565 8.79 6.50 -20.74
CA PHE A 565 9.62 7.62 -20.31
C PHE A 565 10.53 7.24 -19.13
N ILE A 566 9.98 6.67 -18.05
CA ILE A 566 10.78 6.26 -16.86
C ILE A 566 11.83 5.19 -17.22
N TYR A 567 11.44 4.21 -18.05
CA TYR A 567 12.31 3.16 -18.57
C TYR A 567 13.46 3.70 -19.42
N ASP A 568 13.26 4.80 -20.16
CA ASP A 568 14.33 5.48 -20.90
C ASP A 568 15.19 6.35 -19.97
N TRP A 569 14.57 7.16 -19.11
CA TRP A 569 15.22 8.05 -18.15
C TRP A 569 16.17 7.33 -17.18
N LEU A 570 15.83 6.11 -16.75
CA LEU A 570 16.72 5.23 -15.97
C LEU A 570 18.05 4.90 -16.68
N GLY A 571 18.11 5.01 -18.01
CA GLY A 571 19.29 4.72 -18.81
C GLY A 571 19.61 3.24 -18.96
N ASN A 572 20.86 2.93 -19.29
CA ASN A 572 21.37 1.57 -19.39
C ASN A 572 22.89 1.55 -19.15
N SER A 573 23.34 1.01 -18.02
CA SER A 573 24.76 0.74 -17.75
C SER A 573 25.21 -0.65 -18.22
N THR A 574 24.30 -1.50 -18.72
CA THR A 574 24.55 -2.86 -19.23
C THR A 574 24.06 -3.07 -20.68
N PRO A 575 24.58 -2.31 -21.67
CA PRO A 575 24.28 -2.57 -23.08
C PRO A 575 24.72 -3.97 -23.49
N GLY A 576 23.88 -4.67 -24.27
CA GLY A 576 24.18 -6.02 -24.74
C GLY A 576 24.00 -7.15 -23.73
N HIS A 577 23.43 -6.92 -22.54
CA HIS A 577 23.15 -7.97 -21.56
C HIS A 577 22.29 -9.09 -22.19
N PRO A 578 22.66 -10.39 -22.08
CA PRO A 578 22.02 -11.47 -22.83
C PRO A 578 20.53 -11.65 -22.51
N GLU A 579 20.13 -11.44 -21.24
CA GLU A 579 18.72 -11.50 -20.80
C GLU A 579 17.92 -10.20 -21.10
N GLY A 580 18.51 -9.24 -21.82
CA GLY A 580 17.89 -7.95 -22.14
C GLY A 580 17.73 -7.01 -20.95
N PHE A 581 18.46 -7.25 -19.85
CA PHE A 581 18.41 -6.41 -18.65
C PHE A 581 19.22 -5.13 -18.83
N ARG A 582 18.65 -4.02 -18.35
CA ARG A 582 19.23 -2.69 -18.28
C ARG A 582 19.38 -2.29 -16.83
N VAL A 583 20.57 -2.39 -16.26
CA VAL A 583 20.86 -1.76 -14.97
C VAL A 583 20.78 -0.23 -15.17
N PRO A 584 20.24 0.56 -14.22
CA PRO A 584 20.19 2.01 -14.37
C PRO A 584 21.58 2.62 -14.59
N SER A 585 21.67 3.70 -15.38
CA SER A 585 22.91 4.46 -15.57
C SER A 585 23.29 5.30 -14.33
N VAL A 586 22.33 5.54 -13.43
CA VAL A 586 22.51 6.25 -12.16
C VAL A 586 21.73 5.49 -11.07
N PRO A 587 22.32 5.20 -9.89
CA PRO A 587 21.61 4.57 -8.78
C PRO A 587 20.32 5.32 -8.45
N THR A 588 19.19 4.63 -8.58
CA THR A 588 17.85 5.20 -8.43
C THR A 588 17.09 4.43 -7.36
N VAL A 589 16.48 5.14 -6.42
CA VAL A 589 15.80 4.55 -5.25
C VAL A 589 14.29 4.74 -5.35
N MET A 590 13.54 3.66 -5.15
CA MET A 590 12.09 3.71 -4.99
C MET A 590 11.71 3.86 -3.52
N LEU A 591 10.78 4.77 -3.23
CA LEU A 591 10.16 4.98 -1.93
C LEU A 591 8.67 4.60 -2.04
N VAL A 592 8.20 3.66 -1.23
CA VAL A 592 6.79 3.22 -1.25
C VAL A 592 6.14 3.40 0.12
N LYS A 593 5.02 4.13 0.20
CA LYS A 593 4.16 4.21 1.39
C LYS A 593 2.85 3.43 1.25
#